data_AF-A0A1W1XZL4-F1
#
_entry.id   AF-A0A1W1XZL4-F1
#
_cell.length_a   1.000
_cell.length_b   1.000
_cell.length_c   1.000
_cell.angle_alpha   90.00
_cell.angle_beta   90.00
_cell.angle_gamma   90.00
#
_symmetry.space_group_name_H-M   'P 1'
#
loop_
_entity.id
_entity.type
_entity.pdbx_description
1 polymer ?
#
loop_
_entity_poly.entity_id
_entity_poly.type
_entity_poly.pdbx_seq_one_letter_code
_entity_poly.pdbx_strand_id
1 'polypeptide(L)'
;MITSPLFINYVLPVCISVGLGGFLSLLVLSRLLYDHVQRHHANLMDATRSQSFWLDQDQSMAFIADIWTMTRDGSFHRVQSPFWRVLFGVNAVIGGLMVLAMLVVCIGFVS
;
A
#
# COMPACT_ATOMS: atom_id res chain seq x y z
N MET A 1 -12.80 27.46 -0.88
CA MET A 1 -11.64 27.81 -0.02
C MET A 1 -12.07 27.57 1.41
N ILE A 2 -11.90 26.34 1.90
CA ILE A 2 -12.28 25.97 3.27
C ILE A 2 -11.51 26.81 4.28
N THR A 3 -12.23 27.72 4.94
CA THR A 3 -11.80 28.50 6.10
C THR A 3 -12.31 27.90 7.41
N SER A 4 -12.69 26.62 7.41
CA SER A 4 -13.11 25.95 8.64
C SER A 4 -11.88 25.66 9.51
N PRO A 5 -11.78 26.25 10.72
CA PRO A 5 -10.67 25.98 11.63
C PRO A 5 -10.60 24.50 12.02
N LEU A 6 -11.72 23.76 11.93
CA LEU A 6 -11.73 22.31 12.19
C LEU A 6 -10.94 21.53 11.13
N PHE A 7 -11.04 21.94 9.86
CA PHE A 7 -10.31 21.27 8.79
C PHE A 7 -8.82 21.51 8.90
N ILE A 8 -8.42 22.77 9.10
CA ILE A 8 -7.00 23.16 9.16
C ILE A 8 -6.32 22.63 10.42
N ASN A 9 -7.00 22.65 11.58
CA ASN A 9 -6.38 22.28 12.85
C ASN A 9 -6.41 20.79 13.16
N TYR A 10 -7.34 20.02 12.57
CA TYR A 10 -7.52 18.61 12.93
C TYR A 10 -7.53 17.67 11.72
N VAL A 11 -8.33 17.96 10.70
CA VAL A 11 -8.46 17.03 9.55
C VAL A 11 -7.18 17.00 8.73
N LEU A 12 -6.63 18.16 8.39
CA LEU A 12 -5.43 18.29 7.57
C LEU A 12 -4.20 17.62 8.24
N PRO A 13 -3.88 17.86 9.53
CA PRO A 13 -2.76 17.18 10.18
C PRO A 13 -2.96 15.67 10.29
N VAL A 14 -4.20 15.20 10.52
CA VAL A 14 -4.51 13.77 10.54
C VAL A 14 -4.30 13.14 9.17
N CYS A 15 -4.81 13.75 8.10
CA CYS A 15 -4.62 13.26 6.73
C CYS A 15 -3.13 13.23 6.34
N ILE A 16 -2.35 14.24 6.73
CA ILE A 16 -0.90 14.26 6.50
C ILE A 16 -0.21 13.15 7.28
N SER A 17 -0.55 12.97 8.56
CA SER A 17 0.04 11.95 9.42
C SER A 17 -0.29 10.53 8.92
N VAL A 18 -1.54 10.30 8.51
CA VAL A 18 -1.99 9.04 7.90
C VAL A 18 -1.33 8.82 6.54
N GLY A 19 -1.14 9.87 5.74
CA GLY A 19 -0.43 9.79 4.46
C GLY A 19 1.04 9.39 4.62
N LEU A 20 1.79 10.11 5.46
CA LEU A 20 3.22 9.83 5.71
C LEU A 20 3.43 8.51 6.46
N GLY A 21 2.72 8.31 7.57
CA GLY A 21 2.81 7.09 8.37
C GLY A 21 2.34 5.87 7.60
N GLY A 22 1.25 6.01 6.84
CA GLY A 22 0.72 4.96 5.96
C GLY A 22 1.70 4.60 4.86
N PHE A 23 2.34 5.59 4.21
CA PHE A 23 3.31 5.35 3.14
C PHE A 23 4.50 4.54 3.63
N LEU A 24 5.11 4.95 4.75
CA LEU A 24 6.26 4.25 5.33
C LEU A 24 5.88 2.84 5.79
N SER A 25 4.71 2.70 6.42
CA SER A 25 4.21 1.38 6.85
C SER A 25 3.98 0.46 5.66
N LEU A 26 3.33 0.97 4.60
CA LEU A 26 3.02 0.23 3.39
C LEU A 26 4.28 -0.19 2.64
N LEU A 27 5.34 0.62 2.66
CA LEU A 27 6.64 0.25 2.11
C LEU A 27 7.25 -0.95 2.84
N VAL A 28 7.34 -0.87 4.17
CA VAL A 28 7.95 -1.92 4.98
C VAL A 28 7.12 -3.21 4.90
N LEU A 29 5.79 -3.10 5.03
CA LEU A 29 4.87 -4.23 4.94
C LEU A 29 4.90 -4.88 3.57
N SER A 30 4.82 -4.10 2.49
CA SER A 30 4.88 -4.63 1.12
C SER A 30 6.22 -5.31 0.85
N ARG A 31 7.34 -4.77 1.37
CA ARG A 31 8.65 -5.41 1.22
C ARG A 31 8.72 -6.74 1.97
N LEU A 32 8.25 -6.79 3.21
CA LEU A 32 8.22 -8.02 4.01
C LEU A 32 7.31 -9.10 3.38
N LEU A 33 6.14 -8.69 2.89
CA LEU A 33 5.22 -9.56 2.18
C LEU A 33 5.84 -10.09 0.89
N TYR A 34 6.50 -9.22 0.13
CA TYR A 34 7.17 -9.58 -1.11
C TYR A 34 8.28 -10.61 -0.87
N ASP A 35 9.18 -10.35 0.08
CA ASP A 35 10.26 -11.27 0.44
C ASP A 35 9.70 -12.63 0.90
N HIS A 36 8.61 -12.63 1.68
CA HIS A 36 7.99 -13.86 2.14
C HIS A 36 7.39 -14.68 0.99
N VAL A 37 6.62 -14.03 0.11
CA VAL A 37 6.01 -14.71 -1.04
C VAL A 37 7.08 -15.16 -2.03
N GLN A 38 8.10 -14.35 -2.30
CA GLN A 38 9.20 -14.73 -3.19
C GLN A 38 9.94 -15.97 -2.70
N ARG A 39 10.15 -16.10 -1.38
CA ARG A 39 10.89 -17.24 -0.80
C ARG A 39 10.06 -18.51 -0.67
N HIS A 40 8.77 -18.40 -0.34
CA HIS A 40 7.93 -19.56 0.01
C HIS A 40 6.87 -19.90 -1.05
N HIS A 41 6.54 -18.96 -1.91
CA HIS A 41 5.41 -19.02 -2.83
C HIS A 41 5.75 -18.37 -4.18
N ALA A 42 6.99 -18.54 -4.66
CA ALA A 42 7.45 -17.99 -5.94
C ALA A 42 6.50 -18.29 -7.12
N ASN A 43 5.83 -19.45 -7.09
CA ASN A 43 4.87 -19.87 -8.11
C ASN A 43 3.53 -19.08 -8.10
N LEU A 44 3.26 -18.28 -7.07
CA LEU A 44 2.04 -17.46 -6.95
C LEU A 44 2.25 -16.02 -7.42
N MET A 45 3.50 -15.61 -7.63
CA MET A 45 3.84 -14.35 -8.25
C MET A 45 4.05 -14.60 -9.73
N ASP A 46 3.14 -14.11 -10.57
CA ASP A 46 3.58 -13.58 -11.86
C ASP A 46 4.44 -12.38 -11.48
N ALA A 47 5.75 -12.60 -11.25
CA ALA A 47 6.69 -11.52 -11.10
C ALA A 47 6.39 -10.62 -12.29
N THR A 48 5.89 -9.40 -12.04
CA THR A 48 5.67 -8.46 -13.14
C THR A 48 7.01 -8.44 -13.84
N ARG A 49 7.05 -9.04 -15.03
CA ARG A 49 8.16 -8.93 -15.97
C ARG A 49 8.08 -7.49 -16.46
N SER A 50 8.24 -6.51 -15.58
CA SER A 50 8.69 -5.18 -15.93
C SER A 50 10.15 -5.35 -16.34
N GLN A 51 10.30 -5.95 -17.52
CA GLN A 51 11.49 -5.97 -18.35
C GLN A 51 11.80 -4.53 -18.82
N SER A 52 11.87 -3.56 -17.91
CA SER A 52 12.88 -2.54 -18.13
C SER A 52 14.19 -3.22 -17.76
N PHE A 53 14.87 -3.79 -18.76
CA PHE A 53 16.21 -4.37 -18.72
C PHE A 53 17.29 -3.45 -18.07
N TRP A 54 16.89 -2.29 -17.54
CA TRP A 54 17.71 -1.19 -17.04
C TRP A 54 17.32 -0.66 -15.64
N LEU A 55 16.23 -1.14 -15.01
CA LEU A 55 15.86 -0.70 -13.65
C LEU A 55 15.61 -1.89 -12.72
N ASP A 56 16.35 -1.94 -11.62
CA ASP A 56 16.13 -2.88 -10.53
C ASP A 56 14.70 -2.74 -9.98
N GLN A 57 14.05 -3.88 -9.72
CA GLN A 57 12.70 -3.96 -9.12
C GLN A 57 12.65 -3.27 -7.74
N ASP A 58 13.81 -3.13 -7.09
CA ASP A 58 14.02 -2.39 -5.86
C ASP A 58 14.02 -0.86 -6.05
N GLN A 59 14.37 -0.35 -7.23
CA GLN A 59 14.45 1.08 -7.51
C GLN A 59 13.09 1.71 -7.84
N SER A 60 12.09 0.93 -8.27
CA SER A 60 10.81 1.43 -8.77
C SER A 60 9.60 1.16 -7.85
N MET A 61 9.82 0.62 -6.65
CA MET A 61 8.74 0.19 -5.74
C MET A 61 7.75 -0.80 -6.39
N ALA A 62 8.17 -1.53 -7.43
CA ALA A 62 7.34 -2.47 -8.17
C ALA A 62 6.80 -3.61 -7.28
N PHE A 63 7.52 -3.96 -6.21
CA PHE A 63 7.07 -4.92 -5.20
C PHE A 63 5.74 -4.53 -4.55
N ILE A 64 5.42 -3.23 -4.43
CA ILE A 64 4.13 -2.77 -3.90
C ILE A 64 3.01 -3.14 -4.87
N ALA A 65 3.23 -2.93 -6.17
CA ALA A 65 2.26 -3.26 -7.21
C ALA A 65 2.02 -4.77 -7.27
N ASP A 66 3.07 -5.59 -7.19
CA ASP A 66 2.97 -7.06 -7.17
C ASP A 66 2.17 -7.57 -5.96
N ILE A 67 2.38 -6.97 -4.77
CA ILE A 67 1.60 -7.31 -3.58
C ILE A 67 0.16 -6.82 -3.68
N TRP A 68 -0.06 -5.65 -4.28
CA TRP A 68 -1.40 -5.11 -4.49
C TRP A 68 -2.22 -5.95 -5.47
N THR A 69 -1.64 -6.38 -6.60
CA THR A 69 -2.30 -7.28 -7.54
C THR A 69 -2.63 -8.61 -6.88
N MET A 70 -1.69 -9.19 -6.14
CA MET A 70 -1.90 -10.43 -5.39
C MET A 70 -3.01 -10.32 -4.33
N THR A 71 -3.13 -9.14 -3.70
CA THR A 71 -4.21 -8.82 -2.76
C THR A 71 -5.56 -8.72 -3.49
N ARG A 72 -5.60 -8.04 -4.64
CA ARG A 72 -6.82 -7.84 -5.44
C ARG A 72 -7.35 -9.14 -6.03
N ASP A 73 -6.46 -10.00 -6.50
CA ASP A 73 -6.81 -11.27 -7.15
C ASP A 73 -7.12 -12.38 -6.14
N GLY A 74 -6.96 -12.10 -4.83
CA GLY A 74 -7.28 -13.05 -3.76
C GLY A 74 -6.29 -14.19 -3.60
N SER A 75 -5.19 -14.21 -4.38
CA SER A 75 -4.15 -15.26 -4.36
C SER A 75 -3.51 -15.44 -2.98
N PHE A 76 -3.51 -14.39 -2.14
CA PHE A 76 -3.05 -14.44 -0.76
C PHE A 76 -3.78 -15.46 0.13
N HIS A 77 -4.99 -15.92 -0.24
CA HIS A 77 -5.71 -16.99 0.47
C HIS A 77 -4.99 -18.35 0.41
N ARG A 78 -4.11 -18.54 -0.58
CA ARG A 78 -3.29 -19.76 -0.74
C ARG A 78 -2.11 -19.80 0.22
N VAL A 79 -1.77 -18.68 0.87
CA VAL A 79 -0.76 -18.64 1.92
C VAL A 79 -1.31 -19.38 3.15
N GLN A 80 -0.67 -20.48 3.53
CA GLN A 80 -1.19 -21.37 4.59
C GLN A 80 -1.21 -20.70 5.97
N SER A 81 -0.32 -19.73 6.21
CA SER A 81 -0.19 -19.09 7.52
C SER A 81 -1.24 -17.99 7.74
N PRO A 82 -2.01 -18.04 8.85
CA PRO A 82 -3.00 -17.03 9.17
C PRO A 82 -2.38 -15.66 9.48
N PHE A 83 -1.16 -15.64 10.03
CA PHE A 83 -0.43 -14.40 10.32
C PHE A 83 -0.19 -13.59 9.04
N TRP A 84 0.33 -14.24 8.00
CA TRP A 84 0.64 -13.59 6.74
C TRP A 84 -0.62 -13.13 6.01
N ARG A 85 -1.70 -13.91 6.06
CA ARG A 85 -3.01 -13.51 5.50
C ARG A 85 -3.56 -12.25 6.16
N VAL A 86 -3.45 -12.14 7.48
CA VAL A 86 -3.85 -10.91 8.21
C VAL A 86 -2.96 -9.74 7.77
N LEU A 87 -1.66 -9.97 7.63
CA LEU A 87 -0.71 -8.94 7.21
C LEU A 87 -1.03 -8.38 5.81
N PHE A 88 -1.46 -9.23 4.86
CA PHE A 88 -1.99 -8.81 3.56
C PHE A 88 -3.22 -7.91 3.71
N GLY A 89 -4.16 -8.29 4.57
CA GLY A 89 -5.34 -7.47 4.88
C GLY A 89 -4.97 -6.11 5.49
N VAL A 90 -4.05 -6.09 6.44
CA VAL A 90 -3.55 -4.85 7.06
C VAL A 90 -2.87 -3.95 6.02
N ASN A 91 -2.05 -4.51 5.13
CA ASN A 91 -1.41 -3.73 4.06
C ASN A 91 -2.45 -3.08 3.13
N ALA A 92 -3.51 -3.83 2.78
CA ALA A 92 -4.61 -3.33 1.96
C ALA A 92 -5.38 -2.19 2.65
N VAL A 93 -5.66 -2.33 3.95
CA VAL A 93 -6.35 -1.31 4.76
C VAL A 93 -5.52 -0.03 4.84
N ILE A 94 -4.20 -0.13 5.05
CA ILE A 94 -3.31 1.03 5.08
C ILE A 94 -3.34 1.75 3.73
N GLY A 95 -3.23 1.02 2.61
CA GLY A 95 -3.33 1.60 1.27
C GLY A 95 -4.68 2.29 1.04
N GLY A 96 -5.78 1.66 1.47
CA GLY A 96 -7.12 2.25 1.39
C GLY A 96 -7.28 3.53 2.22
N LEU A 97 -6.75 3.55 3.46
CA LEU A 97 -6.75 4.72 4.31
C LEU A 97 -5.96 5.89 3.71
N MET A 98 -4.84 5.60 3.04
CA MET A 98 -4.06 6.62 2.34
C MET A 98 -4.82 7.22 1.16
N VAL A 99 -5.47 6.39 0.33
CA VAL A 99 -6.30 6.85 -0.78
C VAL A 99 -7.45 7.71 -0.25
N LEU A 100 -8.10 7.28 0.82
CA LEU A 100 -9.17 8.04 1.46
C LEU A 100 -8.66 9.37 2.02
N ALA A 101 -7.50 9.39 2.67
CA ALA A 101 -6.88 10.62 3.18
C ALA A 101 -6.56 11.59 2.03
N MET A 102 -6.03 11.12 0.90
CA MET A 102 -5.83 11.95 -0.29
C MET A 102 -7.14 12.50 -0.84
N LEU A 103 -8.19 11.67 -0.95
CA LEU A 103 -9.49 12.12 -1.43
C LEU A 103 -10.10 13.20 -0.51
N VAL A 104 -10.01 13.02 0.81
CA VAL A 104 -10.48 14.02 1.79
C VAL A 104 -9.72 15.34 1.65
N VAL A 105 -8.41 15.29 1.43
CA VAL A 105 -7.59 16.49 1.17
C VAL A 105 -8.03 17.14 -0.14
N CYS A 106 -8.12 16.40 -1.24
CA CYS A 106 -8.54 16.93 -2.54
C CYS A 106 -9.93 17.59 -2.48
N ILE A 107 -10.91 16.91 -1.88
CA ILE A 107 -12.26 17.45 -1.69
C ILE A 107 -12.20 18.72 -0.84
N GLY A 108 -11.41 18.71 0.25
CA GLY A 108 -11.25 19.86 1.13
C GLY A 108 -10.59 21.08 0.48
N PHE A 109 -9.81 20.90 -0.59
CA PHE A 109 -9.23 22.01 -1.35
C PHE A 109 -10.09 22.47 -2.54
N VAL A 110 -10.90 21.58 -3.11
CA VAL A 110 -11.83 21.90 -4.22
C VAL A 110 -13.10 22.62 -3.72
N SER A 111 -13.48 22.41 -2.45
CA SER A 111 -14.60 23.11 -1.80
C SER A 111 -14.20 24.43 -1.12
#